data_AF-A0A3B8V1Z8-F1
#
_entry.id   AF-A0A3B8V1Z8-F1
#
_cell.length_a   1.000
_cell.length_b   1.000
_cell.length_c   1.000
_cell.angle_alpha   90.00
_cell.angle_beta   90.00
_cell.angle_gamma   90.00
#
_symmetry.space_group_name_H-M   'P 1'
#
loop_
_entity.id
_entity.type
_entity.pdbx_description
1 polymer ?
#
loop_
_entity_poly.entity_id
_entity_poly.type
_entity_poly.pdbx_seq_one_letter_code
_entity_poly.pdbx_strand_id
1 'polypeptide(L)'
;MGVRVYDLHGTGSPEHTGSLRVTMVDRGVRRIRTPGGTFDVVMYRSDYEGDIGPASVKDVGIVFVSPTHGVVASVNHKKVSAMIFYNKDTRLAFALASPSGGGSGD
;
A
#
# COMPACT_ATOMS: atom_id res chain seq x y z
N MET A 1 8.61 -10.72 1.48
CA MET A 1 7.70 -11.88 1.49
C MET A 1 7.29 -12.20 0.05
N GLY A 2 7.11 -13.48 -0.30
CA GLY A 2 6.57 -13.86 -1.61
C GLY A 2 5.04 -13.69 -1.66
N VAL A 3 4.52 -13.19 -2.78
CA VAL A 3 3.08 -12.98 -3.00
C VAL A 3 2.62 -13.80 -4.20
N ARG A 4 1.42 -14.35 -4.10
CA ARG A 4 0.77 -15.13 -5.16
C ARG A 4 -0.65 -14.59 -5.36
N VAL A 5 -1.03 -14.32 -6.59
CA VAL A 5 -2.36 -13.87 -6.99
C VAL A 5 -3.02 -14.96 -7.81
N TYR A 6 -4.26 -15.27 -7.49
CA TYR A 6 -5.03 -16.36 -8.09
C TYR A 6 -6.25 -15.80 -8.82
N ASP A 7 -6.55 -16.32 -10.00
CA ASP A 7 -7.84 -16.13 -10.65
C ASP A 7 -8.89 -16.94 -9.87
N LEU A 8 -9.96 -16.28 -9.41
CA LEU A 8 -11.06 -16.92 -8.68
C LEU A 8 -11.76 -18.00 -9.52
N HIS A 9 -11.65 -17.93 -10.85
CA HIS A 9 -12.21 -18.91 -11.78
C HIS A 9 -11.13 -19.85 -12.36
N GLY A 10 -9.90 -19.77 -11.87
CA GLY A 10 -8.75 -20.50 -12.41
C GLY A 10 -8.64 -21.96 -11.93
N THR A 11 -7.59 -22.62 -12.40
CA THR A 11 -7.30 -24.05 -12.16
C THR A 11 -6.60 -24.33 -10.81
N GLY A 12 -6.48 -23.33 -9.94
CA GLY A 12 -5.81 -23.45 -8.63
C GLY A 12 -4.30 -23.16 -8.65
N SER A 13 -3.69 -22.90 -9.81
CA SER A 13 -2.34 -22.33 -9.90
C SER A 13 -2.38 -20.80 -9.87
N PRO A 14 -1.36 -20.12 -9.28
CA PRO A 14 -1.33 -18.66 -9.25
C PRO A 14 -1.16 -18.09 -10.66
N GLU A 15 -1.98 -17.09 -11.00
CA GLU A 15 -1.94 -16.35 -12.26
C GLU A 15 -0.73 -15.39 -12.29
N HIS A 16 -0.41 -14.79 -11.14
CA HIS A 16 0.78 -13.98 -10.96
C HIS A 16 1.51 -14.33 -9.67
N THR A 17 2.82 -14.14 -9.70
CA THR A 17 3.69 -14.24 -8.53
C THR A 17 4.51 -12.97 -8.41
N GLY A 18 5.03 -12.72 -7.22
CA GLY A 18 5.74 -11.50 -6.94
C GLY A 18 6.39 -11.49 -5.58
N SER A 19 6.89 -10.32 -5.21
CA SER A 19 7.45 -10.05 -3.90
C SER A 19 6.96 -8.73 -3.37
N LEU A 20 6.77 -8.67 -2.06
CA LEU A 20 6.47 -7.45 -1.33
C LEU A 20 7.39 -7.36 -0.12
N ARG A 21 8.08 -6.24 -0.01
CA ARG A 21 8.81 -5.83 1.18
C ARG A 21 7.96 -4.80 1.91
N VAL A 22 7.83 -5.00 3.22
CA VAL A 22 7.17 -4.06 4.10
C VAL A 22 8.14 -3.77 5.24
N THR A 23 8.50 -2.50 5.39
CA THR A 23 9.30 -2.03 6.53
C THR A 23 8.39 -1.20 7.42
N MET A 24 8.09 -1.73 8.61
CA MET A 24 7.29 -1.03 9.60
C MET A 24 8.19 -0.44 10.69
N VAL A 25 8.01 0.84 10.96
CA VAL A 25 8.81 1.60 11.94
C VAL A 25 7.88 2.25 12.96
N ASP A 26 8.16 2.02 14.23
CA ASP A 26 7.57 2.77 15.35
C ASP A 26 8.10 4.22 15.34
N ARG A 27 7.19 5.19 15.30
CA ARG A 27 7.49 6.64 15.26
C ARG A 27 7.17 7.35 16.57
N GLY A 28 6.97 6.57 17.63
CA GLY A 28 6.74 7.01 18.98
C GLY A 28 5.28 7.33 19.31
N VAL A 29 5.09 7.68 20.57
CA VAL A 29 3.79 8.06 21.12
C VAL A 29 3.44 9.50 20.72
N ARG A 30 2.19 9.73 20.32
CA ARG A 30 1.63 11.05 20.02
C ARG A 30 0.22 11.16 20.57
N ARG A 31 -0.21 12.39 20.84
CA ARG A 31 -1.61 12.70 21.11
C ARG A 31 -2.25 13.21 19.83
N ILE A 32 -3.34 12.58 19.38
CA ILE A 32 -4.07 12.98 18.18
C ILE A 32 -5.54 13.22 18.48
N ARG A 33 -6.18 14.10 17.70
CA ARG A 33 -7.62 14.36 17.75
C ARG A 33 -8.28 13.81 16.50
N THR A 34 -9.33 13.02 16.68
CA THR A 34 -10.21 12.51 15.63
C THR A 34 -11.64 12.96 15.93
N PRO A 35 -12.60 12.77 15.01
CA PRO A 35 -14.02 12.99 15.32
C PRO A 35 -14.53 12.17 16.51
N GLY A 36 -13.91 11.01 16.79
CA GLY A 36 -14.27 10.14 17.91
C GLY A 36 -13.63 10.53 19.25
N GLY A 37 -12.81 11.59 19.30
CA GLY A 37 -12.19 12.09 20.53
C GLY A 37 -10.68 12.30 20.41
N THR A 38 -10.03 12.43 21.55
CA THR A 38 -8.58 12.63 21.66
C THR A 38 -7.95 11.37 22.23
N PHE A 39 -6.88 10.88 21.60
CA PHE A 39 -6.24 9.63 21.96
C PHE A 39 -4.73 9.80 22.06
N ASP A 40 -4.13 9.17 23.07
CA ASP A 40 -2.70 8.85 23.06
C ASP A 40 -2.51 7.57 22.23
N VAL A 41 -1.63 7.64 21.23
CA VAL A 41 -1.44 6.61 20.22
C VAL A 41 0.04 6.34 19.98
N VAL A 42 0.38 5.11 19.60
CA VAL A 42 1.64 4.83 18.91
C VAL A 42 1.42 5.03 17.41
N MET A 43 2.31 5.78 16.77
CA MET A 43 2.30 5.96 15.33
C MET A 43 3.24 4.94 14.69
N TYR A 44 2.73 4.16 13.74
CA TYR A 44 3.56 3.30 12.90
C TYR A 44 3.55 3.80 11.47
N ARG A 45 4.72 3.80 10.84
CA ARG A 45 4.88 4.05 9.41
C ARG A 45 5.33 2.77 8.73
N SER A 46 4.63 2.38 7.68
CA SER A 46 4.96 1.24 6.84
C SER A 46 5.34 1.72 5.45
N ASP A 47 6.55 1.39 5.01
CA ASP A 47 7.01 1.57 3.64
C ASP A 47 6.83 0.25 2.88
N TYR A 48 6.10 0.29 1.77
CA TYR A 48 5.78 -0.85 0.91
C TYR A 48 6.51 -0.73 -0.42
N GLU A 49 7.21 -1.80 -0.80
CA GLU A 49 7.93 -1.87 -2.08
C GLU A 49 7.88 -3.29 -2.64
N GLY A 50 7.53 -3.43 -3.91
CA GLY A 50 7.52 -4.75 -4.53
C GLY A 50 6.93 -4.78 -5.93
N ASP A 51 6.90 -5.98 -6.50
CA ASP A 51 6.43 -6.25 -7.85
C ASP A 51 5.59 -7.53 -7.84
N ILE A 52 4.44 -7.51 -8.51
CA ILE A 52 3.52 -8.65 -8.64
C ILE A 52 3.06 -8.72 -10.09
N GLY A 53 3.50 -9.75 -10.82
CA GLY A 53 3.27 -9.81 -12.26
C GLY A 53 3.80 -8.55 -12.97
N PRO A 54 3.00 -7.88 -13.83
CA PRO A 54 3.41 -6.64 -14.49
C PRO A 54 3.28 -5.38 -13.62
N ALA A 55 2.77 -5.48 -12.38
CA ALA A 55 2.51 -4.33 -11.52
C ALA A 55 3.63 -4.10 -10.50
N SER A 56 4.06 -2.85 -10.36
CA SER A 56 4.97 -2.40 -9.31
C SER A 56 4.22 -1.60 -8.24
N VAL A 57 4.61 -1.80 -6.98
CA VAL A 57 4.04 -1.16 -5.81
C VAL A 57 5.14 -0.36 -5.10
N LYS A 58 4.87 0.93 -4.89
CA LYS A 58 5.65 1.80 -4.01
C LYS A 58 4.67 2.69 -3.25
N ASP A 59 4.51 2.42 -1.96
CA ASP A 59 3.50 3.10 -1.14
C ASP A 59 3.96 3.30 0.30
N VAL A 60 3.32 4.23 0.99
CA VAL A 60 3.51 4.52 2.41
C VAL A 60 2.15 4.53 3.10
N GLY A 61 2.05 3.70 4.14
CA GLY A 61 0.92 3.71 5.07
C GLY A 61 1.34 4.24 6.43
N ILE A 62 0.45 4.98 7.08
CA ILE A 62 0.61 5.40 8.47
C ILE A 62 -0.62 4.93 9.24
N VAL A 63 -0.40 4.30 10.38
CA VAL A 63 -1.47 3.90 11.30
C VAL A 63 -1.22 4.47 12.69
N PHE A 64 -2.29 4.90 13.34
CA PHE A 64 -2.28 5.42 14.71
C PHE A 64 -3.08 4.47 15.59
N VAL A 65 -2.41 3.83 16.56
CA VAL A 65 -2.98 2.79 17.40
C VAL A 65 -3.06 3.26 18.84
N SER A 66 -4.29 3.34 19.37
CA SER A 66 -4.55 3.56 20.79
C SER A 66 -4.51 2.23 21.55
N PRO A 67 -3.88 2.16 22.74
CA PRO A 67 -3.89 0.96 23.57
C PRO A 67 -5.28 0.49 23.98
N THR A 68 -6.25 1.40 24.06
CA THR A 68 -7.61 1.12 24.55
C THR A 68 -8.65 0.97 23.43
N HIS A 69 -8.38 1.51 22.24
CA HIS A 69 -9.35 1.56 21.14
C HIS A 69 -8.85 0.93 19.83
N GLY A 70 -7.61 0.41 19.80
CA GLY A 70 -7.01 -0.12 18.58
C GLY A 70 -6.70 0.98 17.57
N VAL A 71 -6.86 0.70 16.27
CA VAL A 71 -6.60 1.70 15.21
C VAL A 71 -7.66 2.80 15.27
N VAL A 72 -7.23 4.03 15.55
CA VAL A 72 -8.12 5.21 15.65
C VAL A 72 -7.98 6.16 14.47
N ALA A 73 -6.91 6.05 13.69
CA ALA A 73 -6.72 6.77 12.44
C ALA A 73 -5.72 6.04 11.53
N SER A 74 -5.84 6.26 10.23
CA SER A 74 -4.86 5.83 9.23
C SER A 74 -4.75 6.84 8.11
N VAL A 75 -3.55 6.96 7.54
CA VAL A 75 -3.28 7.74 6.35
C VAL A 75 -2.62 6.80 5.36
N ASN A 76 -3.32 6.54 4.26
CA ASN A 76 -2.82 5.67 3.18
C ASN A 76 -2.72 6.50 1.91
N HIS A 77 -1.59 6.44 1.23
CA HIS A 77 -1.45 7.05 -0.09
C HIS A 77 -2.13 6.15 -1.13
N LYS A 78 -3.39 6.44 -1.47
CA LYS A 78 -4.05 5.78 -2.61
C LYS A 78 -3.52 6.26 -3.97
N LYS A 79 -2.21 6.49 -4.11
CA LYS A 79 -1.60 6.80 -5.40
C LYS A 79 -1.20 5.49 -6.07
N VAL A 80 -2.21 4.74 -6.51
CA VAL A 80 -2.02 3.68 -7.51
C VAL A 80 -1.50 4.37 -8.76
N SER A 81 -0.18 4.45 -8.87
CA SER A 81 0.53 5.26 -9.87
C SER A 81 0.56 4.61 -11.25
N ALA A 82 -0.21 3.54 -11.44
CA ALA A 82 -0.58 2.99 -12.73
C ALA A 82 -1.86 2.19 -12.52
N MET A 83 -2.98 2.66 -13.06
CA MET A 83 -4.05 1.73 -13.42
C MET A 83 -3.50 0.98 -14.63
N ILE A 84 -2.97 -0.23 -14.41
CA ILE A 84 -2.49 -1.09 -15.48
C ILE A 84 -3.70 -1.81 -16.04
N PHE A 85 -4.09 -1.49 -17.28
CA PHE A 85 -4.94 -2.40 -18.02
C PHE A 85 -4.07 -3.57 -18.44
N TYR A 86 -4.19 -4.67 -17.69
CA TYR A 86 -3.64 -5.95 -18.09
C TYR A 86 -4.75 -6.73 -18.80
N ASN A 87 -4.61 -6.91 -20.11
CA ASN A 87 -5.46 -7.83 -20.85
C ASN A 87 -4.83 -9.22 -20.74
N LYS A 88 -5.47 -10.13 -19.99
CA LYS A 88 -4.95 -11.48 -19.76
C LYS A 88 -4.90 -12.35 -21.02
N ASP A 89 -5.79 -12.11 -21.97
CA ASP A 89 -5.86 -12.88 -23.22
C ASP A 89 -4.73 -12.48 -24.19
N THR A 90 -4.37 -11.21 -24.22
CA THR A 90 -3.30 -10.69 -25.11
C THR A 90 -1.96 -10.49 -24.40
N ARG A 91 -1.92 -10.60 -23.07
CA ARG A 91 -0.76 -10.34 -22.19
C ARG A 91 -0.15 -8.93 -22.34
N LEU A 92 -0.92 -7.97 -22.85
CA LEU A 92 -0.51 -6.59 -22.96
C LEU A 92 -0.81 -5.82 -21.67
N ALA A 93 0.16 -5.01 -21.23
CA ALA A 93 0.04 -4.13 -20.09
C ALA A 93 0.34 -2.69 -20.52
N PHE A 94 -0.56 -1.76 -20.19
CA PHE A 94 -0.36 -0.33 -20.46
C PHE A 94 -0.56 0.48 -19.17
N ALA A 95 0.38 1.39 -18.88
CA ALA A 95 0.24 2.36 -17.81
C ALA A 95 -0.50 3.60 -18.32
N LEU A 96 -1.66 3.91 -17.73
CA LEU A 96 -2.51 5.04 -18.17
C LEU A 96 -1.99 6.42 -17.74
N ALA A 97 -1.31 6.50 -16.61
CA ALA A 97 -0.71 7.72 -16.11
C ALA A 97 0.45 7.34 -15.19
N SER A 98 1.61 7.97 -15.39
CA SER A 98 2.72 7.93 -14.44
C SER A 98 2.78 9.29 -13.76
N PRO A 99 2.66 9.40 -12.43
CA PRO A 99 2.87 10.67 -11.78
C PRO A 99 4.34 11.06 -11.93
N SER A 100 4.60 12.07 -12.76
CA SER A 100 5.89 12.78 -12.77
C SER A 100 6.13 13.32 -11.36
N GLY A 101 7.30 13.00 -10.78
CA GLY A 101 7.69 13.45 -9.45
C GLY A 101 7.55 14.97 -9.33
N GLY A 102 6.73 15.41 -8.37
CA GLY A 102 6.69 16.81 -7.96
C GLY A 102 7.94 17.09 -7.14
N GLY A 103 8.84 17.90 -7.69
CA GLY A 103 10.01 18.40 -6.98
C GLY A 103 9.61 19.23 -5.77
N SER A 104 10.30 18.99 -4.66
CA SER A 104 10.45 19.95 -3.57
C SER A 104 11.51 20.97 -3.99
N GLY A 105 11.08 22.18 -4.32
CA GLY A 105 11.92 23.36 -4.45
C GLY A 105 11.28 24.49 -3.64
N ASP A 106 11.99 24.84 -2.57
CA ASP A 106 11.88 25.99 -1.63
C ASP A 106 10.61 26.15 -0.78
#